data_AF-A0A261SE97-F1
#
_entry.id   AF-A0A261SE97-F1
#
_cell.length_a   1.000
_cell.length_b   1.000
_cell.length_c   1.000
_cell.angle_alpha   90.00
_cell.angle_beta   90.00
_cell.angle_gamma   90.00
#
_symmetry.space_group_name_H-M   'P 1'
#
loop_
_entity.id
_entity.type
_entity.pdbx_description
1 polymer ?
#
loop_
_entity_poly.entity_id
_entity_poly.type
_entity_poly.pdbx_seq_one_letter_code
_entity_poly.pdbx_strand_id
1 'polypeptide(L)'
;MRVVKHLLSWTVAVGLLAGCAATGHNFDPGKLSTLTPGQSTVTDAIRALNAQPAQVYAQRDGTTMVLWQHKITFVTDGLYSRKEAWLEFGPDGRLVRLVDSTNILLEPWERQKLLGPQPPAPVVVEQPAQAPVEVITITVPPAPAR
;
A
#
# COMPACT_ATOMS: atom_id res chain seq x y z
N MET A 1 33.72 7.37 -42.11
CA MET A 1 33.70 6.10 -41.32
C MET A 1 33.91 6.29 -39.81
N ARG A 2 34.70 7.28 -39.33
CA ARG A 2 34.90 7.52 -37.88
C ARG A 2 33.64 7.98 -37.14
N VAL A 3 32.82 8.85 -37.74
CA VAL A 3 31.57 9.37 -37.13
C VAL A 3 30.52 8.27 -36.92
N VAL A 4 30.39 7.34 -37.88
CA VAL A 4 29.49 6.17 -37.77
C VAL A 4 29.93 5.23 -36.64
N LYS A 5 31.24 5.07 -36.41
CA LYS A 5 31.80 4.29 -35.29
C LYS A 5 31.46 4.88 -33.92
N HIS A 6 31.49 6.21 -33.79
CA HIS A 6 31.11 6.88 -32.55
C HIS A 6 29.59 6.81 -32.31
N LEU A 7 28.76 6.97 -33.35
CA LEU A 7 27.31 6.80 -33.27
C LEU A 7 26.92 5.38 -32.83
N LEU A 8 27.54 4.34 -33.41
CA LEU A 8 27.26 2.94 -33.07
C LEU A 8 27.63 2.61 -31.61
N SER A 9 28.71 3.20 -31.09
CA SER A 9 29.17 3.01 -29.70
C SER A 9 28.19 3.61 -28.68
N TRP A 10 27.60 4.77 -28.99
CA TRP A 10 26.61 5.42 -28.12
C TRP A 10 25.27 4.66 -28.11
N THR A 11 24.87 4.07 -29.23
CA THR A 11 23.63 3.26 -29.30
C THR A 11 23.74 1.98 -28.46
N VAL A 12 24.91 1.33 -28.43
CA VAL A 12 25.15 0.12 -27.62
C VAL A 12 25.12 0.45 -26.12
N ALA A 13 25.68 1.60 -25.71
CA ALA A 13 25.67 2.04 -24.32
C ALA A 13 24.26 2.32 -23.78
N VAL A 14 23.35 2.86 -24.60
CA VAL A 14 21.94 3.09 -24.23
C VAL A 14 21.14 1.78 -24.15
N GLY A 15 21.44 0.80 -25.01
CA GLY A 15 20.80 -0.51 -24.99
C GLY A 15 21.08 -1.32 -23.72
N LEU A 16 22.25 -1.11 -23.08
CA LEU A 16 22.66 -1.84 -21.88
C LEU A 16 21.99 -1.35 -20.58
N LEU A 17 21.33 -0.17 -20.59
CA LEU A 17 20.57 0.34 -19.44
C LEU A 17 19.15 -0.23 -19.36
N ALA A 18 18.68 -0.94 -20.40
CA ALA A 18 17.39 -1.60 -20.41
C ALA A 18 17.57 -3.08 -20.04
N GLY A 19 17.41 -3.47 -18.77
CA GLY A 19 17.54 -4.90 -18.47
C GLY A 19 17.27 -5.41 -17.06
N CYS A 20 17.55 -4.64 -16.00
CA CYS A 20 17.28 -5.09 -14.64
C CYS A 20 17.13 -3.89 -13.72
N ALA A 21 16.02 -3.83 -12.99
CA ALA A 21 15.80 -2.82 -11.96
C ALA A 21 15.34 -3.52 -10.68
N ALA A 22 16.02 -3.23 -9.57
CA ALA A 22 15.59 -3.59 -8.22
C ALA A 22 15.42 -2.32 -7.39
N THR A 23 14.30 -2.21 -6.67
CA THR A 23 14.03 -1.06 -5.80
C THR A 23 13.52 -1.51 -4.43
N GLY A 24 13.82 -0.72 -3.40
CA GLY A 24 13.52 -1.02 -2.00
C GLY A 24 14.51 -2.00 -1.37
N HIS A 25 14.13 -2.58 -0.23
CA HIS A 25 14.95 -3.54 0.51
C HIS A 25 14.25 -4.89 0.54
N ASN A 26 14.96 -5.95 0.14
CA ASN A 26 14.44 -7.30 0.33
C ASN A 26 14.27 -7.58 1.84
N PHE A 27 13.13 -8.15 2.23
CA PHE A 27 12.78 -8.39 3.63
C PHE A 27 12.17 -9.78 3.80
N ASP A 28 12.13 -10.32 5.03
CA ASP A 28 11.51 -11.62 5.31
C ASP A 28 10.01 -11.44 5.63
N PRO A 29 9.09 -11.69 4.66
CA PRO A 29 7.67 -11.53 4.92
C PRO A 29 7.11 -12.62 5.85
N GLY A 30 7.76 -13.79 5.94
CA GLY A 30 7.32 -14.88 6.82
C GLY A 30 7.51 -14.56 8.30
N LYS A 31 8.25 -13.49 8.62
CA LYS A 31 8.42 -13.00 9.99
C LYS A 31 7.41 -11.93 10.38
N LEU A 32 6.51 -11.51 9.49
CA LEU A 32 5.45 -10.57 9.83
C LEU A 32 4.59 -11.08 11.00
N SER A 33 4.28 -12.38 11.04
CA SER A 33 3.44 -12.98 12.09
C SER A 33 4.08 -12.98 13.49
N THR A 34 5.40 -12.76 13.58
CA THR A 34 6.12 -12.59 14.85
C THR A 34 5.84 -11.24 15.50
N LEU A 35 5.42 -10.26 14.71
CA LEU A 35 5.01 -8.96 15.21
C LEU A 35 3.70 -9.08 15.98
N THR A 36 3.59 -8.25 17.02
CA THR A 36 2.45 -8.27 17.94
C THR A 36 1.90 -6.86 18.06
N PRO A 37 0.68 -6.61 17.56
CA PRO A 37 -0.01 -5.35 17.77
C PRO A 37 -0.07 -4.95 19.24
N GLY A 38 0.05 -3.65 19.51
CA GLY A 38 0.12 -3.07 20.85
C GLY A 38 1.44 -3.32 21.58
N GLN A 39 2.41 -4.03 20.99
CA GLN A 39 3.69 -4.34 21.63
C GLN A 39 4.89 -4.01 20.76
N SER A 40 4.94 -4.56 19.55
CA SER A 40 6.08 -4.41 18.66
C SER A 40 6.30 -2.98 18.24
N THR A 41 7.56 -2.54 18.22
CA THR A 41 7.96 -1.21 17.75
C THR A 41 8.46 -1.27 16.30
N VAL A 42 8.72 -0.11 15.69
CA VAL A 42 9.39 -0.04 14.37
C VAL A 42 10.75 -0.75 14.42
N THR A 43 11.50 -0.61 15.51
CA THR A 43 12.79 -1.30 15.69
C THR A 43 12.63 -2.82 15.75
N ASP A 44 11.58 -3.32 16.40
CA ASP A 44 11.28 -4.75 16.40
C ASP A 44 10.91 -5.25 15.00
N ALA A 45 10.15 -4.45 14.23
CA ALA A 45 9.83 -4.76 12.84
C ALA A 45 11.07 -4.80 11.95
N ILE A 46 11.98 -3.84 12.07
CA ILE A 46 13.26 -3.84 11.34
C ILE A 46 14.05 -5.12 11.65
N ARG A 47 14.11 -5.51 12.92
CA ARG A 47 14.82 -6.72 13.35
C ARG A 47 14.15 -8.00 12.85
N ALA A 48 12.83 -8.11 12.99
CA ALA A 48 12.08 -9.29 12.60
C ALA A 48 12.10 -9.50 11.07
N LEU A 49 11.90 -8.43 10.30
CA LEU A 49 11.88 -8.46 8.84
C LEU A 49 13.28 -8.45 8.23
N ASN A 50 14.32 -8.30 9.06
CA ASN A 50 15.73 -8.24 8.69
C ASN A 50 16.03 -7.21 7.58
N ALA A 51 15.34 -6.06 7.63
CA ALA A 51 15.42 -5.04 6.59
C ALA A 51 14.98 -3.67 7.10
N GLN A 52 15.57 -2.61 6.57
CA GLN A 52 15.06 -1.25 6.77
C GLN A 52 13.79 -1.02 5.94
N PRO A 53 12.85 -0.18 6.42
CA PRO A 53 11.69 0.20 5.64
C PRO A 53 12.12 0.93 4.37
N ALA A 54 11.35 0.77 3.30
CA ALA A 54 11.52 1.53 2.07
C ALA A 54 11.07 2.98 2.27
N GLN A 55 9.96 3.20 2.98
CA GLN A 55 9.40 4.52 3.21
C GLN A 55 8.73 4.61 4.60
N VAL A 56 8.73 5.81 5.18
CA VAL A 56 8.10 6.14 6.45
C VAL A 56 7.27 7.42 6.24
N TYR A 57 5.99 7.38 6.60
CA TYR A 57 5.06 8.49 6.46
C TYR A 57 4.48 8.85 7.82
N ALA A 58 4.90 9.99 8.38
CA ALA A 58 4.28 10.54 9.57
C ALA A 58 2.92 11.14 9.21
N GLN A 59 1.90 10.87 10.03
CA GLN A 59 0.55 11.40 9.87
C GLN A 59 0.26 12.51 10.89
N ARG A 60 -0.77 13.31 10.64
CA ARG A 60 -1.15 14.44 11.50
C ARG A 60 -1.73 14.00 12.85
N ASP A 61 -2.28 12.80 12.93
CA ASP A 61 -2.83 12.21 14.16
C ASP A 61 -1.74 11.59 15.06
N GLY A 62 -0.46 11.73 14.68
CA GLY A 62 0.69 11.16 15.38
C GLY A 62 0.98 9.71 15.02
N THR A 63 0.15 9.05 14.23
CA THR A 63 0.46 7.72 13.70
C THR A 63 1.56 7.80 12.65
N THR A 64 2.25 6.68 12.44
CA THR A 64 3.28 6.55 11.41
C THR A 64 2.98 5.33 10.55
N MET A 65 2.83 5.55 9.25
CA MET A 65 2.69 4.47 8.28
C MET A 65 4.07 4.11 7.74
N VAL A 66 4.43 2.83 7.78
CA VAL A 66 5.76 2.36 7.38
C VAL A 66 5.61 1.28 6.30
N LEU A 67 6.33 1.46 5.20
CA LEU A 67 6.32 0.57 4.06
C LEU A 67 7.61 -0.25 4.00
N TRP A 68 7.47 -1.57 4.03
CA TRP A 68 8.49 -2.47 3.51
C TRP A 68 8.12 -2.88 2.09
N GLN A 69 9.02 -2.67 1.14
CA GLN A 69 8.80 -2.92 -0.28
C GLN A 69 10.06 -3.46 -0.91
N HIS A 70 9.89 -4.45 -1.77
CA HIS A 70 10.92 -4.93 -2.67
C HIS A 70 10.31 -5.23 -4.03
N LYS A 71 10.89 -4.66 -5.08
CA LYS A 71 10.46 -4.84 -6.47
C LYS A 71 11.65 -5.25 -7.31
N ILE A 72 11.49 -6.25 -8.15
CA ILE A 72 12.47 -6.65 -9.15
C ILE A 72 11.76 -6.78 -10.51
N THR A 73 12.35 -6.16 -11.53
CA THR A 73 11.89 -6.24 -12.91
C THR A 73 13.06 -6.63 -13.81
N PHE A 74 12.90 -7.73 -14.56
CA PHE A 74 13.79 -8.11 -15.65
C PHE A 74 13.02 -7.96 -16.97
N VAL A 75 13.35 -6.92 -17.73
CA VAL A 75 12.61 -6.53 -18.94
C VAL A 75 12.83 -7.52 -20.08
N THR A 76 14.01 -8.13 -20.15
CA THR A 76 14.38 -9.09 -21.19
C THR A 76 13.54 -10.37 -21.14
N ASP A 77 13.16 -10.79 -19.93
CA ASP A 77 12.46 -12.05 -19.68
C ASP A 77 11.00 -11.84 -19.25
N GLY A 78 10.53 -10.59 -19.17
CA GLY A 78 9.17 -10.25 -18.72
C GLY A 78 8.89 -10.58 -17.24
N LEU A 79 9.92 -10.83 -16.44
CA LEU A 79 9.75 -11.20 -15.04
C LEU A 79 9.52 -9.96 -14.18
N TYR A 80 8.36 -9.92 -13.52
CA TYR A 80 8.01 -8.92 -12.52
C TYR A 80 7.74 -9.59 -11.19
N SER A 81 8.48 -9.18 -10.15
CA SER A 81 8.23 -9.58 -8.78
C SER A 81 8.13 -8.35 -7.89
N ARG A 82 7.14 -8.34 -7.01
CA ARG A 82 6.91 -7.28 -6.03
C ARG A 82 6.42 -7.93 -4.76
N LYS A 83 6.87 -7.46 -3.60
CA LYS A 83 6.24 -7.72 -2.31
C LYS A 83 6.23 -6.47 -1.46
N GLU A 84 5.14 -6.29 -0.72
CA GLU A 84 4.94 -5.12 0.13
C GLU A 84 4.21 -5.46 1.42
N ALA A 85 4.58 -4.78 2.50
CA ALA A 85 3.87 -4.79 3.77
C ALA A 85 3.75 -3.35 4.30
N TRP A 86 2.52 -2.93 4.54
CA TRP A 86 2.18 -1.63 5.12
C TRP A 86 1.85 -1.82 6.60
N LEU A 87 2.69 -1.29 7.47
CA LEU A 87 2.51 -1.37 8.92
C LEU A 87 2.19 0.01 9.47
N GLU A 88 1.16 0.11 10.29
CA GLU A 88 0.80 1.34 11.00
C GLU A 88 1.26 1.27 12.44
N PHE A 89 1.94 2.31 12.89
CA PHE A 89 2.40 2.48 14.25
C PHE A 89 1.67 3.66 14.90
N GLY A 90 1.29 3.50 16.15
CA GLY A 90 0.57 4.51 16.92
C GLY A 90 1.49 5.66 17.34
N PRO A 91 0.91 6.73 17.93
CA PRO A 91 1.68 7.83 18.51
C PRO A 91 2.63 7.40 19.64
N ASP A 92 2.36 6.24 20.24
CA ASP A 92 3.19 5.59 21.26
C ASP A 92 4.36 4.77 20.66
N GLY A 93 4.49 4.76 19.33
CA GLY A 93 5.52 4.04 18.59
C GLY A 93 5.29 2.53 18.48
N ARG A 94 4.11 2.04 18.86
CA ARG A 94 3.77 0.60 18.84
C ARG A 94 2.94 0.24 17.62
N LEU A 95 3.11 -0.98 17.14
CA LEU A 95 2.39 -1.52 16.00
C LEU A 95 0.89 -1.50 16.33
N VAL A 96 0.11 -0.82 15.50
CA VAL A 96 -1.34 -0.86 15.56
C VAL A 96 -1.83 -2.03 14.73
N ARG A 97 -1.40 -2.11 13.47
CA ARG A 97 -1.85 -3.15 12.54
C ARG A 97 -0.99 -3.31 11.29
N LEU A 98 -1.12 -4.45 10.64
CA LEU A 98 -0.86 -4.65 9.21
C LEU A 98 -2.04 -4.08 8.43
N VAL A 99 -1.81 -3.00 7.69
CA VAL A 99 -2.81 -2.27 6.92
C VAL A 99 -3.08 -2.95 5.59
N ASP A 100 -2.01 -3.32 4.90
CA ASP A 100 -2.08 -4.02 3.62
C ASP A 100 -0.82 -4.88 3.39
N SER A 101 -0.96 -5.91 2.57
CA SER A 101 0.14 -6.76 2.12
C SER A 101 -0.06 -7.15 0.66
N THR A 102 0.97 -7.00 -0.17
CA THR A 102 0.95 -7.44 -1.56
C THR A 102 1.93 -8.59 -1.77
N ASN A 103 1.48 -9.68 -2.41
CA ASN A 103 2.30 -10.84 -2.79
C ASN A 103 3.11 -11.44 -1.62
N ILE A 104 2.48 -11.46 -0.45
CA ILE A 104 3.01 -12.07 0.76
C ILE A 104 2.10 -13.25 1.11
N LEU A 105 2.70 -14.43 1.23
CA LEU A 105 2.00 -15.59 1.77
C LEU A 105 1.94 -15.44 3.28
N LEU A 106 0.79 -14.96 3.75
CA LEU A 106 0.42 -14.98 5.15
C LEU A 106 -0.81 -15.83 5.30
N GLU A 107 -0.70 -16.71 6.27
CA GLU A 107 -1.76 -17.58 6.68
C GLU A 107 -2.96 -16.77 7.23
N PRO A 108 -4.23 -17.19 7.02
CA PRO A 108 -5.39 -16.39 7.39
C PRO A 108 -5.43 -15.94 8.85
N TRP A 109 -5.03 -16.82 9.78
CA TRP A 109 -5.02 -16.52 11.22
C TRP A 109 -3.86 -15.60 11.61
N GLU A 110 -2.71 -15.72 10.96
CA GLU A 110 -1.59 -14.80 11.15
C GLU A 110 -1.95 -13.40 10.70
N ARG A 111 -2.60 -13.29 9.53
CA ARG A 111 -3.13 -12.01 9.05
C ARG A 111 -4.13 -11.44 10.04
N GLN A 112 -5.08 -12.24 10.52
CA GLN A 112 -6.08 -11.80 11.50
C GLN A 112 -5.44 -11.26 12.78
N LYS A 113 -4.39 -11.93 13.30
CA LYS A 113 -3.63 -11.47 14.47
C LYS A 113 -3.02 -10.07 14.23
N LEU A 114 -2.53 -9.82 13.02
CA LEU A 114 -1.85 -8.58 12.67
C LEU A 114 -2.78 -7.41 12.40
N LEU A 115 -4.09 -7.62 12.23
CA LEU A 115 -5.06 -6.53 12.02
C LEU A 115 -5.24 -5.63 13.26
N GLY A 116 -4.72 -6.05 14.41
CA GLY A 116 -4.85 -5.30 15.67
C GLY A 116 -6.29 -5.26 16.19
N PRO A 117 -6.55 -4.42 17.20
CA PRO A 117 -7.91 -4.15 17.66
C PRO A 117 -8.73 -3.66 16.47
N GLN A 118 -9.93 -4.22 16.28
CA GLN A 118 -10.83 -3.74 15.24
C GLN A 118 -11.03 -2.23 15.42
N PRO A 119 -10.89 -1.40 14.37
CA PRO A 119 -11.23 0.01 14.48
C PRO A 119 -12.61 0.15 15.14
N PRO A 120 -12.81 1.16 16.01
CA PRO A 120 -14.13 1.43 16.55
C PRO A 120 -15.09 1.45 15.36
N ALA A 121 -16.17 0.68 15.43
CA ALA A 121 -17.17 0.68 14.38
C ALA A 121 -17.50 2.15 14.07
N PRO A 122 -17.58 2.54 12.77
CA PRO A 122 -17.98 3.90 12.44
C PRO A 122 -19.24 4.17 13.25
N VAL A 123 -19.23 5.23 14.05
CA VAL A 123 -20.40 5.62 14.84
C VAL A 123 -21.51 5.76 13.82
N VAL A 124 -22.42 4.79 13.80
CA VAL A 124 -23.64 4.88 13.01
C VAL A 124 -24.39 6.00 13.71
N VAL A 125 -24.26 7.21 13.18
CA VAL A 125 -25.16 8.29 13.54
C VAL A 125 -26.52 7.77 13.10
N GLU A 126 -27.33 7.31 14.05
CA GLU A 126 -28.72 6.96 13.80
C GLU A 126 -29.35 8.17 13.13
N GLN A 127 -29.51 8.10 11.81
CA GLN A 127 -30.24 9.07 11.04
C GLN A 127 -31.67 8.99 11.58
N PRO A 128 -32.23 10.04 12.20
CA PRO A 128 -33.61 10.02 12.66
C PRO A 128 -34.49 9.63 11.47
N ALA A 129 -35.42 8.70 11.69
CA ALA A 129 -36.33 8.20 10.65
C ALA A 129 -36.83 9.38 9.82
N GLN A 130 -36.45 9.41 8.54
CA GLN A 130 -36.88 10.47 7.63
C GLN A 130 -38.42 10.42 7.59
N ALA A 131 -39.07 11.51 7.98
CA ALA A 131 -40.51 11.65 7.85
C ALA A 131 -40.89 11.36 6.38
N PRO A 132 -42.02 10.68 6.12
CA PRO A 132 -42.43 10.33 4.76
C PRO A 132 -42.42 11.60 3.91
N VAL A 133 -41.58 11.58 2.88
CA VAL A 133 -41.45 12.71 1.94
C VAL A 133 -42.79 12.80 1.20
N GLU A 134 -43.56 13.84 1.49
CA GLU A 134 -44.81 14.12 0.77
C GLU A 134 -44.46 14.50 -0.66
N VAL A 135 -44.67 13.56 -1.59
CA VAL A 135 -44.40 13.75 -3.01
C VAL A 135 -45.49 14.67 -3.58
N ILE A 136 -45.15 15.95 -3.75
CA ILE A 136 -46.02 16.91 -4.43
C ILE A 136 -45.85 16.71 -5.94
N THR A 137 -46.83 16.09 -6.59
CA THR A 137 -46.86 15.95 -8.04
C THR A 137 -47.19 17.29 -8.68
N ILE A 138 -46.21 17.93 -9.31
CA ILE A 138 -46.44 19.13 -10.14
C ILE A 138 -46.88 18.65 -11.53
N THR A 139 -48.15 18.87 -11.88
CA THR A 139 -48.65 18.64 -13.24
C THR A 139 -48.22 19.79 -14.14
N VAL A 140 -47.38 19.49 -15.14
CA VAL A 140 -46.99 20.45 -16.18
C VAL A 140 -48.12 20.52 -17.22
N PRO A 141 -48.75 21.70 -17.44
CA PRO A 141 -49.77 21.84 -18.46
C PRO A 141 -49.17 21.73 -19.88
N PRO A 142 -49.90 21.16 -20.85
CA PRO A 142 -49.40 20.99 -22.21
C PRO A 142 -49.20 22.34 -22.91
N ALA A 143 -48.11 22.43 -23.67
CA ALA A 143 -47.74 23.64 -24.42
C ALA A 143 -48.80 24.01 -25.48
N PRO A 144 -49.05 25.31 -25.72
CA PRO A 144 -50.03 25.74 -26.71
C PRO A 144 -49.60 25.36 -28.13
N ALA A 145 -50.53 24.78 -28.89
CA ALA A 145 -50.36 24.49 -30.30
C ALA A 145 -50.22 25.81 -31.09
N ARG A 146 -49.28 25.83 -32.05
CA ARG A 146 -49.05 26.94 -32.98
C ARG A 146 -50.11 26.98 -34.07
#